data_AF-A0A5E4ISL7-F1
#
_entry.id   AF-A0A5E4ISL7-F1
#
_cell.length_a   1.000
_cell.length_b   1.000
_cell.length_c   1.000
_cell.angle_alpha   90.00
_cell.angle_beta   90.00
_cell.angle_gamma   90.00
#
_symmetry.space_group_name_H-M   'P 1'
#
loop_
_entity.id
_entity.type
_entity.pdbx_description
1 polymer ?
#
loop_
_entity_poly.entity_id
_entity_poly.type
_entity_poly.pdbx_seq_one_letter_code
_entity_poly.pdbx_strand_id
1 'polypeptide(L)'
;MINYELPNEPETYVHRIGRTARAGATGSAVSFCDLDETIYLHDIEKLTHQKMTVNEKHSFHSQKAQDAKKELEAGRMPRGISPPHRRQGNRPQGRRGNEQRNRGHYRR
;
A
#
# COMPACT_ATOMS: atom_id res chain seq x y z
N MET A 1 0.26 18.39 -7.69
CA MET A 1 -0.57 17.20 -8.01
C MET A 1 -1.65 17.08 -6.96
N ILE A 2 -2.86 16.67 -7.32
CA ILE A 2 -3.93 16.37 -6.37
C ILE A 2 -4.31 14.91 -6.56
N ASN A 3 -4.25 14.11 -5.49
CA ASN A 3 -4.77 12.74 -5.46
C ASN A 3 -6.13 12.77 -4.76
N TYR A 4 -7.20 12.45 -5.49
CA TYR A 4 -8.54 12.33 -4.92
C TYR A 4 -8.73 11.04 -4.11
N GLU A 5 -7.98 10.00 -4.45
CA GLU A 5 -7.98 8.69 -3.81
C GLU A 5 -6.53 8.20 -3.73
N LEU A 6 -6.19 7.47 -2.67
CA LEU A 6 -4.87 6.90 -2.48
C LEU A 6 -4.74 5.59 -3.27
N PRO A 7 -3.64 5.41 -4.05
CA PRO A 7 -3.39 4.14 -4.69
C PRO A 7 -3.12 3.05 -3.63
N ASN A 8 -3.63 1.86 -3.89
CA ASN A 8 -3.42 0.69 -3.04
C ASN A 8 -1.97 0.18 -3.02
N GLU A 9 -1.19 0.53 -4.06
CA GLU A 9 0.25 0.25 -4.15
C GLU A 9 1.06 1.53 -3.86
N PRO A 10 1.94 1.53 -2.84
CA PRO A 10 2.68 2.72 -2.43
C PRO A 10 3.69 3.17 -3.49
N GLU A 11 4.25 2.27 -4.30
CA GLU A 11 5.13 2.60 -5.42
C GLU A 11 4.40 3.46 -6.46
N THR A 12 3.13 3.15 -6.72
CA THR A 12 2.28 3.94 -7.62
C THR A 12 2.07 5.36 -7.10
N TYR A 13 2.00 5.54 -5.78
CA TYR A 13 1.96 6.88 -5.18
C TYR A 13 3.23 7.68 -5.47
N VAL A 14 4.40 7.09 -5.23
CA VAL A 14 5.69 7.73 -5.48
C VAL A 14 5.85 8.13 -6.95
N HIS A 15 5.49 7.24 -7.88
CA HIS A 15 5.53 7.55 -9.31
C HIS A 15 4.58 8.69 -9.72
N ARG A 16 3.41 8.80 -9.07
CA ARG A 16 2.47 9.91 -9.29
C ARG A 16 3.05 11.24 -8.82
N ILE A 17 3.55 11.30 -7.59
CA ILE A 17 4.06 12.56 -7.02
C ILE A 17 5.44 12.94 -7.56
N GLY A 18 6.23 11.98 -8.04
CA GLY A 18 7.56 12.20 -8.62
C GLY A 18 7.56 13.08 -9.87
N ARG A 19 6.39 13.34 -10.47
CA ARG A 19 6.23 14.27 -11.60
C ARG A 19 6.04 15.74 -11.18
N THR A 20 5.98 16.03 -9.88
CA THR A 20 5.61 17.36 -9.38
C THR A 20 6.78 18.35 -9.25
N ALA A 21 8.02 17.88 -9.14
CA ALA A 21 9.20 18.73 -9.05
C ALA A 21 9.88 18.87 -10.42
N ARG A 22 10.30 20.08 -10.78
CA ARG A 22 11.10 20.39 -11.98
C ARG A 22 12.45 20.99 -11.54
N ALA A 23 13.45 20.98 -12.42
CA ALA A 23 14.80 21.47 -12.10
C ALA A 23 14.77 22.86 -11.43
N GLY A 24 15.16 22.91 -10.16
CA GLY A 24 15.23 24.13 -9.34
C GLY A 24 13.95 24.55 -8.61
N ALA A 25 12.84 23.83 -8.76
CA ALA A 25 11.56 24.15 -8.11
C ALA A 25 11.08 23.03 -7.20
N THR A 26 10.51 23.41 -6.04
CA THR A 26 9.85 22.46 -5.13
C THR A 26 8.53 21.99 -5.74
N GLY A 27 8.32 20.66 -5.71
CA GLY A 27 7.03 20.06 -6.06
C GLY A 27 6.13 19.97 -4.84
N SER A 28 4.81 20.05 -5.03
CA SER A 28 3.84 19.80 -3.96
C SER A 28 2.72 18.89 -4.44
N ALA A 29 2.30 18.00 -3.55
CA ALA A 29 1.20 17.08 -3.75
C ALA A 29 0.26 17.13 -2.55
N VAL A 30 -1.05 17.15 -2.83
CA VAL A 30 -2.11 17.05 -1.84
C VAL A 30 -2.88 15.77 -2.11
N SER A 31 -3.19 15.02 -1.06
CA SER A 31 -3.93 13.77 -1.17
C SER A 31 -5.10 13.79 -0.21
N PHE A 32 -6.27 13.41 -0.69
CA PHE A 32 -7.42 13.08 0.15
C PHE A 32 -7.29 11.62 0.60
N CYS A 33 -7.77 11.35 1.82
CA CYS A 33 -7.70 10.03 2.44
C CYS A 33 -8.96 9.84 3.26
N ASP A 34 -9.73 8.81 2.92
CA ASP A 34 -10.84 8.37 3.76
C ASP A 34 -10.36 7.32 4.78
N LEU A 35 -11.28 6.88 5.64
CA LEU A 35 -11.04 5.91 6.70
C LEU A 35 -10.41 4.61 6.16
N ASP A 36 -10.98 4.01 5.12
CA ASP A 36 -10.50 2.74 4.57
C ASP A 36 -9.13 2.86 3.88
N GLU A 37 -8.78 4.06 3.42
CA GLU A 37 -7.51 4.34 2.76
C GLU A 37 -6.36 4.60 3.74
N THR A 38 -6.66 4.70 5.04
CA THR A 38 -5.65 4.97 6.08
C THR A 38 -4.55 3.90 6.12
N ILE A 39 -4.88 2.65 5.73
CA ILE A 39 -3.89 1.57 5.60
C ILE A 39 -2.91 1.88 4.46
N TYR A 40 -3.40 2.37 3.32
CA TYR A 40 -2.54 2.76 2.20
C TYR A 40 -1.66 3.95 2.55
N LEU A 41 -2.21 4.95 3.23
CA LEU A 41 -1.44 6.09 3.74
C LEU A 41 -0.28 5.62 4.61
N HIS A 42 -0.55 4.72 5.56
CA HIS A 42 0.47 4.18 6.44
C HIS A 42 1.56 3.38 5.70
N ASP A 43 1.18 2.59 4.69
CA ASP A 43 2.13 1.86 3.84
C ASP A 43 2.99 2.80 2.99
N ILE A 44 2.41 3.88 2.46
CA ILE A 44 3.12 4.93 1.72
C ILE A 44 4.13 5.64 2.62
N GLU A 45 3.74 6.03 3.83
CA GLU A 45 4.65 6.67 4.79
C GLU A 45 5.81 5.74 5.18
N LYS A 46 5.53 4.43 5.32
CA LYS A 46 6.57 3.42 5.56
C LYS A 46 7.54 3.29 4.39
N LEU A 47 7.05 3.24 3.15
CA LEU A 47 7.89 3.12 1.96
C LEU A 47 8.74 4.39 1.72
N THR A 48 8.14 5.56 1.91
CA THR A 48 8.80 6.85 1.66
C THR A 48 9.67 7.31 2.84
N HIS A 49 9.52 6.69 4.01
CA HIS A 49 10.12 7.12 5.28
C HIS A 49 9.79 8.58 5.63
N GLN A 50 8.65 9.09 5.17
CA GLN A 50 8.21 10.46 5.38
C GLN A 50 6.79 10.49 5.96
N LYS A 51 6.59 11.28 7.00
CA LYS A 51 5.27 11.52 7.58
C LYS A 51 4.55 12.61 6.78
N MET A 52 3.33 12.30 6.34
CA MET A 52 2.50 13.26 5.63
C MET A 52 1.81 14.16 6.65
N THR A 53 1.94 15.47 6.45
CA THR A 53 1.28 16.47 7.30
C THR A 53 -0.23 16.42 7.09
N VAL A 54 -1.00 16.27 8.17
CA VAL A 54 -2.46 16.28 8.15
C VAL A 54 -2.96 17.70 8.42
N ASN A 55 -3.91 18.18 7.61
CA ASN A 55 -4.57 19.46 7.84
C ASN A 55 -5.80 19.28 8.75
N GLU A 56 -5.56 19.31 10.06
CA GLU A 56 -6.60 19.11 11.08
C GLU A 56 -7.66 20.23 11.12
N LYS A 57 -7.34 21.41 10.58
CA LYS A 57 -8.23 22.59 10.62
C LYS A 57 -9.21 22.62 9.44
N HIS A 58 -9.12 21.68 8.51
CA HIS A 58 -10.00 21.63 7.35
C HIS A 58 -11.42 21.24 7.75
N SER A 59 -12.45 21.89 7.18
CA SER A 59 -13.86 21.66 7.54
C SER A 59 -14.33 20.21 7.33
N PHE A 60 -13.65 19.46 6.47
CA PHE A 60 -13.95 18.06 6.15
C PHE A 60 -12.94 17.09 6.77
N HIS A 61 -12.20 17.50 7.81
CA HIS A 61 -11.28 16.61 8.52
C HIS A 61 -12.05 15.48 9.21
N SER A 62 -11.64 14.23 8.97
CA SER A 62 -12.25 13.05 9.58
C SER A 62 -11.46 12.62 10.81
N GLN A 63 -12.03 12.84 12.00
CA GLN A 63 -11.41 12.38 13.25
C GLN A 63 -11.23 10.86 13.28
N LYS A 64 -12.19 10.11 12.72
CA LYS A 64 -12.12 8.65 12.62
C LYS A 64 -10.91 8.18 11.81
N ALA A 65 -10.63 8.82 10.67
CA ALA A 65 -9.47 8.48 9.85
C ALA A 65 -8.15 8.81 10.59
N GLN A 66 -8.11 9.93 11.33
CA GLN A 66 -6.95 10.27 12.13
C GLN A 66 -6.70 9.26 13.25
N ASP A 67 -7.75 8.81 13.95
CA ASP A 67 -7.61 7.84 15.03
C ASP A 67 -7.21 6.46 14.49
N ALA A 68 -7.77 6.04 13.35
CA ALA A 68 -7.33 4.83 12.66
C ALA A 68 -5.85 4.88 12.28
N LYS A 69 -5.34 6.04 11.85
CA LYS A 69 -3.91 6.21 11.53
C LYS A 69 -3.05 6.00 12.78
N LYS A 70 -3.45 6.60 13.91
CA LYS A 70 -2.75 6.44 15.19
C LYS A 70 -2.74 4.99 15.67
N GLU A 71 -3.84 4.26 15.49
CA GLU A 71 -3.90 2.84 15.82
C GLU A 71 -2.94 2.00 14.96
N LEU A 72 -2.87 2.27 13.65
CA LEU A 72 -1.92 1.61 12.75
C LEU A 72 -0.46 1.90 13.13
N GLU A 73 -0.15 3.15 13.48
CA GLU A 73 1.18 3.55 13.98
C GLU A 73 1.54 2.84 15.30
N ALA A 74 0.56 2.59 16.16
CA ALA A 74 0.71 1.80 17.39
C ALA A 74 0.74 0.27 17.14
N GLY A 75 0.73 -0.17 15.87
CA GLY A 75 0.77 -1.58 15.49
C GLY A 75 -0.54 -2.34 15.69
N ARG A 76 -1.68 -1.63 15.83
CA ARG A 76 -3.01 -2.21 16.02
C ARG A 76 -3.83 -2.06 14.75
N MET A 77 -4.64 -3.07 14.45
CA MET A 77 -5.61 -2.99 13.35
C MET A 77 -6.84 -2.19 13.80
N PRO A 78 -7.20 -1.10 13.10
CA PRO A 78 -8.39 -0.33 13.43
C PRO A 78 -9.67 -1.12 13.22
N ARG A 79 -10.62 -0.98 14.14
CA ARG A 79 -11.92 -1.64 14.01
C ARG A 79 -12.75 -0.99 12.90
N GLY A 80 -13.35 -1.81 12.05
CA GLY A 80 -14.24 -1.35 10.97
C GLY A 80 -13.54 -1.03 9.66
N ILE A 81 -12.22 -1.21 9.57
CA ILE A 81 -11.47 -1.12 8.30
C ILE A 81 -11.22 -2.53 7.79
N SER A 82 -11.55 -2.75 6.52
CA SER A 82 -11.23 -4.02 5.84
C SER A 82 -9.79 -4.00 5.34
N PRO A 83 -8.95 -5.01 5.63
CA PRO A 83 -7.61 -5.09 5.09
C PRO A 83 -7.65 -5.07 3.56
N PRO A 84 -6.74 -4.33 2.91
CA PRO A 84 -6.77 -4.23 1.47
C PRO A 84 -6.46 -5.56 0.81
N HIS A 85 -7.24 -5.89 -0.22
CA HIS A 85 -6.96 -7.01 -1.11
C HIS A 85 -5.78 -6.62 -2.01
N ARG A 86 -4.55 -6.71 -1.48
CA ARG A 86 -3.34 -6.60 -2.32
C ARG A 86 -3.47 -7.67 -3.40
N ARG A 87 -3.66 -7.26 -4.66
CA ARG A 87 -3.60 -8.18 -5.79
C ARG A 87 -2.21 -8.81 -5.77
N GLN A 88 -2.13 -10.00 -5.21
CA GLN A 88 -0.89 -10.74 -5.09
C GLN A 88 -0.37 -10.96 -6.51
N GLY A 89 0.67 -10.20 -6.85
CA GLY A 89 1.34 -10.28 -8.14
C GLY A 89 1.66 -11.73 -8.46
N ASN A 90 1.16 -12.13 -9.62
CA ASN A 90 1.38 -13.38 -10.35
C ASN A 90 2.65 -14.14 -9.90
N ARG A 91 2.54 -15.03 -8.91
CA ARG A 91 3.54 -16.08 -8.70
C ARG A 91 3.27 -17.15 -9.76
N PRO A 92 4.17 -17.39 -10.72
CA PRO A 92 4.03 -18.58 -11.55
C PRO A 92 4.19 -19.79 -10.62
N GLN A 93 3.09 -20.50 -10.41
CA GLN A 93 3.05 -21.75 -9.66
C GLN A 93 3.82 -22.80 -10.47
N GLY A 94 5.13 -22.84 -10.26
CA GLY A 94 6.02 -23.85 -10.81
C GLY A 94 5.53 -25.23 -10.40
N ARG A 95 5.05 -25.97 -11.39
CA ARG A 95 4.64 -27.38 -11.39
C ARG A 95 5.39 -28.22 -10.35
N ARG A 96 4.68 -28.66 -9.30
CA ARG A 96 5.01 -29.92 -8.60
C ARG A 96 4.46 -31.08 -9.44
N GLY A 97 5.25 -31.50 -10.43
CA GLY A 97 5.07 -32.77 -11.13
C GLY A 97 5.50 -33.90 -10.23
N ASN A 98 4.52 -34.62 -9.72
CA ASN A 98 4.63 -35.78 -8.87
C ASN A 98 4.93 -37.00 -9.75
N GLU A 99 6.20 -37.26 -10.07
CA GLU A 99 6.58 -38.48 -10.80
C GLU A 99 6.93 -39.59 -9.82
N GLN A 100 5.85 -40.27 -9.41
CA GLN A 100 5.89 -41.54 -8.73
C GLN A 100 6.57 -42.61 -9.61
N ARG A 101 7.54 -43.29 -9.00
CA ARG A 101 7.68 -44.75 -9.00
C ARG A 101 7.57 -45.43 -10.38
N ASN A 102 8.72 -45.83 -10.94
CA ASN A 102 8.75 -47.12 -11.62
C ASN A 102 10.04 -47.89 -11.33
N ARG A 103 9.90 -48.91 -10.47
CA ARG A 103 10.84 -50.03 -10.35
C ARG A 103 10.67 -50.88 -11.61
N GLY A 104 11.72 -50.99 -12.42
CA GLY A 104 11.76 -51.93 -13.53
C GLY A 104 13.07 -52.70 -13.53
N HIS A 105 13.04 -53.92 -12.98
CA HIS A 105 14.03 -54.96 -13.24
C HIS A 105 14.23 -55.14 -14.75
N TYR A 106 15.46 -55.21 -15.24
CA TYR A 106 15.86 -56.24 -16.20
C TYR A 106 17.36 -56.52 -16.10
N ARG A 107 17.67 -57.79 -15.82
CA ARG A 107 18.99 -58.41 -15.94
C ARG A 107 19.49 -58.33 -17.38
N ARG A 108 20.79 -58.11 -17.56
CA ARG A 108 21.65 -58.91 -18.43
C ARG A 108 23.06 -58.90 -17.87
#